data_AF-A0A2V6LE56-F1
#
_entry.id   AF-A0A2V6LE56-F1
#
_cell.length_a   1.000
_cell.length_b   1.000
_cell.length_c   1.000
_cell.angle_alpha   90.00
_cell.angle_beta   90.00
_cell.angle_gamma   90.00
#
_symmetry.space_group_name_H-M   'P 1'
#
loop_
_entity.id
_entity.type
_entity.pdbx_description
1 polymer ?
#
loop_
_entity_poly.entity_id
_entity_poly.type
_entity_poly.pdbx_seq_one_letter_code
_entity_poly.pdbx_strand_id
1 'polypeptide(L)'
;MRKRLVNGERVELKAVGFAPKPQVITVQIAYGGLDQMRMSERLLKGDRFVIHPEIPLIAKLFVHVPDTQIWLTNPPPAGFLRWEGPVAEPSDPLIRVDLVSGDESGPAKAVAASSRR
;
A
#
# COMPACT_ATOMS: atom_id res chain seq x y z
N MET A 1 -11.85 -10.80 0.04
CA MET A 1 -10.61 -10.31 0.69
C MET A 1 -10.78 -8.91 1.31
N ARG A 2 -11.15 -7.87 0.55
CA ARG A 2 -11.33 -6.49 1.07
C ARG A 2 -12.15 -6.40 2.37
N LYS A 3 -13.32 -7.04 2.44
CA LYS A 3 -14.17 -7.08 3.65
C LYS A 3 -13.45 -7.60 4.89
N ARG A 4 -12.62 -8.64 4.75
CA ARG A 4 -11.82 -9.24 5.82
C ARG A 4 -10.78 -8.24 6.34
N LEU A 5 -10.01 -7.66 5.42
CA LEU A 5 -8.98 -6.66 5.73
C LEU A 5 -9.56 -5.42 6.42
N VAL A 6 -10.66 -4.86 5.90
CA VAL A 6 -11.33 -3.69 6.49
C VAL A 6 -11.88 -3.99 7.89
N ASN A 7 -12.23 -5.24 8.18
CA ASN A 7 -12.64 -5.68 9.51
C ASN A 7 -11.45 -5.95 10.46
N GLY A 8 -10.23 -5.58 10.07
CA GLY A 8 -9.02 -5.69 10.88
C GLY A 8 -8.26 -7.01 10.72
N GLU A 9 -8.71 -7.92 9.84
CA GLU A 9 -7.99 -9.15 9.58
C GLU A 9 -6.68 -8.87 8.84
N ARG A 10 -5.61 -9.59 9.19
CA ARG A 10 -4.37 -9.61 8.41
C ARG A 10 -4.39 -10.83 7.51
N VAL A 11 -4.06 -10.63 6.24
CA VAL A 11 -4.05 -11.73 5.25
C VAL A 11 -2.63 -11.95 4.77
N GLU A 12 -2.12 -13.15 4.96
CA GLU A 12 -0.85 -13.59 4.36
C GLU A 12 -1.07 -13.95 2.89
N LEU A 13 -0.20 -13.44 2.03
CA LEU A 13 -0.14 -13.75 0.62
C LEU A 13 1.29 -14.07 0.19
N LYS A 14 1.42 -14.63 -1.01
CA LYS A 14 2.70 -14.78 -1.68
C LYS A 14 2.87 -13.66 -2.70
N ALA A 15 4.05 -13.05 -2.72
CA ALA A 15 4.45 -12.05 -3.69
C ALA A 15 5.75 -12.48 -4.39
N VAL A 16 6.03 -11.93 -5.57
CA VAL A 16 7.30 -12.14 -6.26
C VAL A 16 8.15 -10.88 -6.08
N GLY A 17 9.28 -11.02 -5.39
CA GLY A 17 10.33 -9.99 -5.34
C GLY A 17 11.38 -10.28 -6.40
N PHE A 18 11.94 -9.26 -7.07
CA PHE A 18 12.79 -9.44 -8.25
C PHE A 18 14.30 -9.33 -8.00
N ALA A 19 14.75 -9.04 -6.77
CA ALA A 19 16.16 -8.76 -6.46
C ALA A 19 16.78 -9.78 -5.47
N PRO A 20 18.00 -10.31 -5.72
CA PRO A 20 18.78 -10.25 -6.96
C PRO A 20 18.29 -11.22 -8.05
N LYS A 21 17.36 -12.12 -7.71
CA LYS A 21 16.64 -13.01 -8.63
C LYS A 21 15.16 -13.07 -8.21
N PRO A 22 14.22 -13.33 -9.15
CA PRO A 22 12.82 -13.54 -8.82
C PRO A 22 12.65 -14.62 -7.76
N GLN A 23 12.03 -14.26 -6.64
CA GLN A 23 11.77 -15.16 -5.53
C GLN A 23 10.37 -14.94 -4.97
N VAL A 24 9.70 -16.04 -4.60
CA VAL A 24 8.41 -15.98 -3.93
C VAL A 24 8.63 -15.72 -2.45
N ILE A 25 8.12 -14.59 -1.95
CA ILE A 25 8.19 -14.20 -0.54
C ILE A 25 6.78 -14.19 0.06
N THR A 26 6.69 -14.37 1.39
CA THR A 26 5.44 -14.11 2.11
C THR A 26 5.33 -12.62 2.37
N VAL A 27 4.12 -12.08 2.24
CA VAL A 27 3.77 -10.72 2.64
C VAL A 27 2.50 -10.75 3.47
N GLN A 28 2.39 -9.85 4.44
CA GLN A 28 1.15 -9.62 5.16
C GLN A 28 0.48 -8.37 4.62
N ILE A 29 -0.80 -8.46 4.29
CA ILE A 29 -1.62 -7.30 3.96
C ILE A 29 -2.49 -6.96 5.16
N ALA A 30 -2.48 -5.67 5.52
CA ALA A 30 -3.32 -5.11 6.56
C ALA A 30 -4.05 -3.86 6.06
N TYR A 31 -5.22 -3.56 6.65
CA TYR A 31 -5.92 -2.31 6.38
C TYR A 31 -5.28 -1.16 7.16
N GLY A 32 -4.89 -0.11 6.44
CA GLY A 32 -4.23 1.09 6.95
C GLY A 32 -5.17 2.26 7.23
N GLY A 33 -6.48 2.08 7.01
CA GLY A 33 -7.49 3.10 7.24
C GLY A 33 -8.03 3.74 5.96
N LEU A 34 -8.93 4.70 6.14
CA LEU A 34 -9.48 5.49 5.05
C LEU A 34 -8.67 6.78 4.92
N ASP A 35 -8.16 7.03 3.73
CA ASP A 35 -7.41 8.25 3.42
C ASP A 35 -8.15 9.10 2.41
N GLN A 36 -7.86 10.39 2.45
CA GLN A 36 -8.23 11.37 1.45
C GLN A 36 -6.97 11.84 0.72
N MET A 37 -7.01 11.81 -0.62
CA MET A 37 -5.88 12.11 -1.49
C MET A 37 -6.28 13.14 -2.53
N ARG A 38 -5.41 14.14 -2.77
CA ARG A 38 -5.53 15.02 -3.93
C ARG A 38 -4.84 14.36 -5.13
N MET A 39 -5.59 14.21 -6.21
CA MET A 39 -5.14 13.67 -7.50
C MET A 39 -5.79 14.46 -8.62
N SER A 40 -4.99 15.17 -9.42
CA SER A 40 -5.46 15.90 -10.61
C SER A 40 -6.67 16.78 -10.31
N GLU A 41 -6.48 17.77 -9.41
CA GLU A 41 -7.50 18.69 -8.88
C GLU A 41 -8.67 18.05 -8.13
N ARG A 42 -8.73 16.72 -8.01
CA ARG A 42 -9.81 16.01 -7.34
C ARG A 42 -9.38 15.53 -5.98
N LEU A 43 -10.32 15.49 -5.06
CA LEU A 43 -10.12 14.97 -3.72
C LEU A 43 -10.83 13.62 -3.60
N LEU A 44 -10.06 12.53 -3.64
CA LEU A 44 -10.57 11.15 -3.71
C LEU A 44 -10.40 10.45 -2.36
N LYS A 45 -11.38 9.60 -2.00
CA LYS A 45 -11.30 8.71 -0.84
C LYS A 45 -10.79 7.35 -1.27
N GLY A 46 -9.85 6.80 -0.51
CA GLY A 46 -9.30 5.48 -0.76
C GLY A 46 -9.10 4.69 0.52
N ASP A 47 -9.46 3.41 0.48
CA ASP A 47 -9.05 2.45 1.49
C ASP A 47 -7.56 2.19 1.31
N ARG A 48 -6.75 2.55 2.31
CA ARG A 48 -5.32 2.27 2.33
C ARG A 48 -5.09 0.84 2.81
N PHE A 49 -4.24 0.11 2.11
CA PHE A 49 -3.70 -1.18 2.55
C PHE A 49 -2.19 -1.09 2.61
N VAL A 50 -1.62 -1.70 3.64
CA VAL A 50 -0.17 -1.78 3.84
C VAL A 50 0.25 -3.22 3.62
N ILE A 51 1.26 -3.40 2.76
CA ILE A 51 1.85 -4.68 2.42
C ILE A 51 3.20 -4.76 3.13
N HIS A 52 3.25 -5.56 4.17
CA HIS A 52 4.43 -5.80 4.99
C HIS A 52 5.18 -7.02 4.47
N PRO A 53 6.42 -6.88 3.97
CA PRO A 53 7.23 -8.02 3.57
C PRO A 53 7.68 -8.83 4.79
N GLU A 54 7.51 -10.16 4.73
CA GLU A 54 8.08 -11.04 5.74
C GLU A 54 9.52 -11.40 5.38
N ILE A 55 10.46 -10.68 6.01
CA ILE A 55 11.89 -10.92 5.81
C ILE A 55 12.38 -11.97 6.81
N PRO A 56 13.07 -13.05 6.37
CA PRO A 56 13.73 -13.99 7.27
C PRO A 56 14.70 -13.27 8.22
N LEU A 57 14.78 -13.69 9.49
CA LEU A 57 15.51 -12.98 10.54
C LEU A 57 17.00 -12.72 10.19
N ILE A 58 17.65 -13.68 9.52
CA ILE A 58 19.05 -13.58 9.08
C ILE A 58 19.23 -12.49 8.02
N ALA A 59 18.26 -12.32 7.13
CA ALA A 59 18.32 -11.32 6.06
C ALA A 59 18.06 -9.89 6.57
N LYS A 60 17.37 -9.72 7.71
CA LYS A 60 17.10 -8.39 8.30
C LYS A 60 18.35 -7.61 8.70
N LEU A 61 19.48 -8.28 8.94
CA LEU A 61 20.76 -7.62 9.27
C LEU A 61 21.42 -6.96 8.06
N PHE A 62 21.04 -7.36 6.84
CA PHE A 62 21.68 -6.91 5.61
C PHE A 62 20.71 -6.19 4.66
N VAL A 63 19.41 -6.37 4.84
CA VAL A 63 18.37 -5.80 3.97
C VAL A 63 17.20 -5.29 4.81
N HIS A 64 16.89 -4.01 4.65
CA HIS A 64 15.64 -3.41 5.12
C HIS A 64 14.71 -3.26 3.92
N VAL A 65 13.54 -3.91 3.96
CA VAL A 65 12.52 -3.76 2.91
C VAL A 65 11.42 -2.85 3.45
N PRO A 66 11.15 -1.70 2.81
CA PRO A 66 10.09 -0.81 3.24
C PRO A 66 8.72 -1.44 3.01
N ASP A 67 7.74 -0.96 3.77
CA ASP A 67 6.34 -1.28 3.49
C ASP A 67 5.91 -0.70 2.14
N THR A 68 5.11 -1.47 1.41
CA THR A 68 4.45 -1.00 0.20
C THR A 68 3.03 -0.58 0.53
N GLN A 69 2.57 0.55 0.00
CA GLN A 69 1.23 1.07 0.23
C GLN A 69 0.40 1.00 -1.06
N ILE A 70 -0.85 0.56 -0.94
CA ILE A 70 -1.81 0.57 -2.04
C ILE A 70 -3.13 1.16 -1.58
N TRP A 71 -3.74 2.00 -2.42
CA TRP A 71 -5.05 2.55 -2.18
C TRP A 71 -6.03 2.04 -3.23
N LEU A 72 -7.22 1.67 -2.78
CA LEU A 72 -8.35 1.28 -3.63
C LEU A 72 -9.52 2.26 -3.43
N THR A 73 -10.27 2.55 -4.49
CA THR A 73 -11.39 3.50 -4.45
C THR A 73 -12.47 3.10 -3.43
N ASN A 74 -13.11 4.12 -2.84
CA ASN A 74 -14.25 4.00 -1.93
C ASN A 74 -15.32 5.05 -2.30
N PRO A 75 -16.60 4.68 -2.49
CA PRO A 75 -17.20 3.35 -2.26
C PRO A 75 -16.92 2.34 -3.39
N PRO A 76 -17.24 1.04 -3.19
CA PRO A 76 -17.13 0.01 -4.23
C PRO A 76 -17.92 0.35 -5.51
N PRO A 77 -17.55 -0.20 -6.69
CA PRO A 77 -16.53 -1.23 -6.90
C PRO A 77 -15.10 -0.71 -6.70
N ALA A 78 -14.22 -1.61 -6.22
CA ALA A 78 -12.82 -1.27 -5.94
C ALA A 78 -12.05 -1.11 -7.26
N GLY A 79 -11.62 0.11 -7.56
CA GLY A 79 -10.62 0.43 -8.57
C GLY A 79 -9.27 0.71 -7.92
N PHE A 80 -8.19 0.46 -8.65
CA PHE A 80 -6.85 0.93 -8.29
C PHE A 80 -6.86 2.46 -8.16
N LEU A 81 -6.22 3.02 -7.14
CA LEU A 81 -6.16 4.48 -6.96
C LEU A 81 -4.72 4.99 -6.88
N ARG A 82 -3.91 4.37 -6.02
CA ARG A 82 -2.49 4.70 -5.86
C ARG A 82 -1.69 3.47 -5.46
N TRP A 83 -0.44 3.44 -5.88
CA TRP A 83 0.59 2.56 -5.35
C TRP A 83 1.82 3.39 -4.98
N GLU A 84 2.44 3.07 -3.84
CA GLU A 84 3.72 3.63 -3.42
C GLU A 84 4.63 2.50 -2.94
N GLY A 85 5.83 2.39 -3.52
CA GLY A 85 6.80 1.37 -3.19
C GLY A 85 8.13 1.55 -3.94
N PRO A 86 9.17 0.77 -3.60
CA PRO A 86 10.45 0.79 -4.29
C PRO A 86 10.32 0.30 -5.75
N VAL A 87 11.18 0.79 -6.64
CA VAL A 87 11.14 0.45 -8.08
C VAL A 87 11.38 -1.05 -8.32
N ALA A 88 12.46 -1.60 -7.80
CA ALA A 88 12.79 -3.02 -7.93
C ALA A 88 13.51 -3.58 -6.69
N GLU A 89 14.52 -2.86 -6.19
CA GLU A 89 15.30 -3.23 -5.02
C GLU A 89 14.85 -2.49 -3.76
N PRO A 90 15.00 -3.08 -2.56
CA PRO A 90 14.59 -2.44 -1.31
C PRO A 90 15.17 -1.04 -1.05
N SER A 91 16.39 -0.78 -1.54
CA SER A 91 17.10 0.50 -1.42
C SER A 91 16.76 1.50 -2.53
N ASP A 92 15.94 1.10 -3.52
CA ASP A 92 15.57 2.00 -4.60
C ASP A 92 14.71 3.16 -4.07
N PRO A 93 14.68 4.30 -4.79
CA PRO A 93 13.74 5.36 -4.50
C PRO A 93 12.30 4.84 -4.48
N LEU A 94 11.51 5.31 -3.51
CA LEU A 94 10.07 5.08 -3.52
C LEU A 94 9.46 5.85 -4.68
N ILE A 95 8.75 5.14 -5.55
CA ILE A 95 7.96 5.74 -6.62
C ILE A 95 6.49 5.69 -6.27
N ARG A 96 5.75 6.65 -6.81
CA ARG A 96 4.30 6.76 -6.69
C ARG A 96 3.68 6.57 -8.07
N VAL A 97 2.65 5.73 -8.14
CA VAL A 97 1.83 5.53 -9.34
C VAL A 97 0.38 5.87 -9.01
N ASP A 98 -0.17 6.87 -9.69
CA ASP A 98 -1.54 7.35 -9.51
C ASP A 98 -2.43 6.89 -10.67
N LEU A 99 -3.68 6.54 -10.37
CA LEU A 99 -4.67 6.23 -11.41
C LEU A 99 -5.00 7.47 -12.25
N VAL A 100 -5.17 8.61 -11.61
CA VAL A 100 -5.56 9.85 -12.29
C VAL A 100 -4.32 10.68 -12.53
N SER A 101 -3.94 10.83 -13.80
CA SER A 101 -2.84 11.69 -14.23
C SER A 101 -3.19 13.17 -14.05
N GLY A 102 -2.22 13.99 -13.65
CA GLY A 102 -2.35 15.44 -13.53
C GLY A 102 -1.08 16.06 -12.94
N ASP A 103 -0.93 17.36 -13.12
CA ASP A 103 0.26 18.10 -12.68
C ASP A 103 0.34 18.22 -11.14
N GLU A 104 -0.79 18.11 -10.45
CA GLU A 104 -0.90 18.21 -9.00
C GLU A 104 -1.39 16.91 -8.34
N SER A 105 -0.47 16.17 -7.73
CA SER A 105 -0.76 15.03 -6.85
C SER A 105 -0.17 15.26 -5.46
N GLY A 106 -0.99 15.12 -4.42
CA GLY A 106 -0.63 15.42 -3.03
C GLY A 106 -0.45 14.18 -2.14
N PRO A 107 0.10 14.35 -0.92
CA PRO A 107 0.19 13.26 0.06
C PRO A 107 -1.19 12.74 0.48
N ALA A 108 -1.26 11.46 0.85
CA ALA A 108 -2.44 10.88 1.47
C ALA A 108 -2.61 11.41 2.90
N LYS A 109 -3.84 11.77 3.27
CA LYS A 109 -4.18 12.25 4.62
C LYS A 109 -5.20 11.32 5.24
N ALA A 110 -4.91 10.81 6.42
CA ALA A 110 -5.84 9.98 7.17
C ALA A 110 -7.15 10.75 7.40
N VAL A 111 -8.27 10.14 7.04
CA VAL A 111 -9.58 10.63 7.46
C VAL A 111 -9.72 10.25 8.93
N ALA A 112 -9.85 11.24 9.81
CA ALA A 112 -10.04 11.00 11.24
C ALA A 112 -11.14 9.94 11.44
N ALA A 113 -10.83 8.87 12.14
CA ALA A 113 -11.84 7.91 12.55
C ALA A 113 -12.86 8.68 13.39
N SER A 114 -14.09 8.77 12.92
CA SER A 114 -15.19 9.26 13.75
C SER A 114 -15.22 8.38 15.00
N SER A 115 -14.85 8.95 16.13
CA SER A 115 -14.99 8.31 17.43
C SER A 115 -16.48 8.05 17.64
N ARG A 116 -16.94 6.83 17.33
CA ARG A 116 -18.26 6.41 17.78
C ARG A 116 -18.17 6.26 19.31
N ARG A 117 -18.79 7.21 20.02
CA ARG A 117 -19.28 6.99 21.38
C ARG A 117 -20.48 6.05 21.33
#